data_AF-A0A819SVJ3-F1
#
_entry.id   AF-A0A819SVJ3-F1
#
_cell.length_a   1.000
_cell.length_b   1.000
_cell.length_c   1.000
_cell.angle_alpha   90.00
_cell.angle_beta   90.00
_cell.angle_gamma   90.00
#
_symmetry.space_group_name_H-M   'P 1'
#
loop_
_entity.id
_entity.type
_entity.pdbx_description
1 polymer ?
#
loop_
_entity_poly.entity_id
_entity_poly.type
_entity_poly.pdbx_seq_one_letter_code
_entity_poly.pdbx_strand_id
1 'polypeptide(L)' 'MVSSGLTYPWGLRFDTYGNLYVVDDGSGTIVMFCAGFTAGSVGTIVASGLNQPLDVAFDSNMN' A
#
# COMPACT_ATOMS: atom_id res chain seq x y z
N MET A 1 18.41 -2.94 -8.59
CA MET A 1 17.12 -2.24 -8.64
C MET A 1 16.17 -3.02 -7.76
N VAL A 2 15.75 -2.49 -6.60
CA VAL A 2 14.73 -3.15 -5.78
C VAL A 2 13.39 -2.69 -6.33
N SER A 3 12.69 -3.55 -7.08
CA SER A 3 11.28 -3.32 -7.35
C SER A 3 10.53 -3.48 -6.03
N SER A 4 9.60 -2.58 -5.72
CA SER A 4 8.73 -2.67 -4.53
C SER A 4 7.93 -3.97 -4.42
N GLY A 5 8.00 -4.86 -5.42
CA GLY A 5 7.26 -6.12 -5.47
C GLY A 5 5.81 -5.94 -5.90
N LEU A 6 5.39 -4.72 -6.22
CA LEU A 6 4.05 -4.41 -6.70
C LEU A 6 3.82 -5.03 -8.07
N THR A 7 2.74 -5.78 -8.21
CA THR A 7 2.45 -6.57 -9.42
C THR A 7 1.39 -5.90 -10.30
N TYR A 8 0.31 -5.42 -9.71
CA TYR A 8 -0.76 -4.68 -10.37
C TYR A 8 -1.42 -3.69 -9.38
N PRO A 9 -0.80 -2.53 -9.12
CA PRO A 9 -1.35 -1.56 -8.16
C PRO A 9 -2.60 -0.86 -8.71
N TRP A 10 -3.67 -0.80 -7.91
CA TRP A 10 -4.96 -0.17 -8.27
C TRP A 10 -5.26 1.07 -7.44
N GLY A 11 -5.16 0.95 -6.12
CA GLY A 11 -5.52 2.00 -5.17
C GLY A 11 -4.30 2.58 -4.45
N LEU A 12 -4.33 3.89 -4.18
CA LEU A 12 -3.30 4.60 -3.43
C LEU A 12 -3.97 5.55 -2.44
N ARG A 13 -3.59 5.48 -1.17
CA ARG A 13 -4.11 6.42 -0.16
C ARG A 13 -3.07 6.80 0.87
N PHE A 14 -3.07 8.08 1.25
CA PHE A 14 -2.27 8.57 2.37
C PHE A 14 -3.09 8.57 3.66
N ASP A 15 -2.44 8.19 4.77
CA ASP A 15 -2.95 8.50 6.11
C ASP A 15 -2.54 9.93 6.52
N THR A 16 -2.96 10.37 7.71
CA THR A 16 -2.61 11.71 8.22
C THR A 16 -1.18 11.84 8.73
N TYR A 17 -0.51 10.72 8.98
CA TYR A 17 0.91 10.69 9.32
C TYR A 17 1.80 10.78 8.07
N GLY A 18 1.22 10.70 6.87
CA GLY A 18 1.90 10.76 5.59
C GLY A 18 2.40 9.40 5.08
N ASN A 19 1.97 8.29 5.68
CA ASN A 19 2.24 6.96 5.16
C ASN A 19 1.40 6.72 3.92
N LEU A 20 1.98 6.09 2.90
CA LEU A 20 1.31 5.72 1.66
C LEU A 20 0.91 4.26 1.70
N TYR A 21 -0.37 3.97 1.50
CA TYR A 21 -0.91 2.64 1.36
C TYR A 21 -1.20 2.39 -0.12
N VAL A 22 -0.69 1.28 -0.63
CA VAL A 22 -0.83 0.84 -2.01
C VAL A 22 -1.57 -0.48 -2.03
N VAL A 23 -2.69 -0.51 -2.74
CA VAL A 23 -3.44 -1.72 -3.00
C VAL A 23 -2.85 -2.39 -4.24
N ASP A 24 -2.30 -3.57 -4.05
CA ASP A 24 -1.71 -4.39 -5.12
C ASP A 24 -2.62 -5.57 -5.43
N ASP A 25 -3.44 -5.40 -6.48
CA ASP A 25 -4.40 -6.40 -6.95
C ASP A 25 -3.68 -7.70 -7.37
N GLY A 26 -2.57 -7.56 -8.09
CA GLY A 26 -1.84 -8.69 -8.66
C GLY A 26 -1.23 -9.62 -7.60
N SER A 27 -0.90 -9.09 -6.42
CA SER A 27 -0.44 -9.87 -5.27
C SER A 27 -1.52 -10.13 -4.21
N GLY A 28 -2.69 -9.50 -4.33
CA GLY A 28 -3.75 -9.55 -3.33
C GLY A 28 -3.30 -8.97 -1.98
N THR A 29 -2.51 -7.89 -2.01
CA THR A 29 -1.94 -7.27 -0.79
C THR A 29 -2.21 -5.77 -0.69
N ILE A 30 -2.07 -5.24 0.52
CA ILE A 30 -1.91 -3.80 0.77
C ILE A 30 -0.50 -3.58 1.31
N VAL A 31 0.26 -2.71 0.66
CA VAL A 31 1.64 -2.37 1.00
C VAL A 31 1.70 -0.94 1.53
N MET A 32 2.23 -0.75 2.73
CA MET A 32 2.43 0.55 3.34
C MET A 32 3.89 1.01 3.17
N PHE A 33 4.08 2.27 2.80
CA PHE A 33 5.35 2.97 2.79
C PHE A 33 5.32 4.06 3.85
N CYS A 34 6.32 4.09 4.73
CA CYS A 34 6.41 5.10 5.76
C CYS A 34 6.54 6.51 5.17
N ALA A 35 6.04 7.51 5.90
CA ALA A 35 6.18 8.91 5.53
C ALA A 35 7.64 9.30 5.22
N GLY A 36 7.83 10.10 4.16
CA GLY A 36 9.16 10.45 3.66
C GLY A 36 9.82 9.38 2.79
N PHE A 37 9.06 8.40 2.29
CA PHE A 37 9.55 7.42 1.32
C PHE A 37 10.15 8.12 0.09
N THR A 38 11.15 7.48 -0.49
CA THR A 38 11.84 7.93 -1.70
C THR A 38 11.84 6.82 -2.74
N ALA A 39 12.35 7.12 -3.93
CA ALA A 39 12.55 6.10 -4.95
C ALA A 39 13.44 4.98 -4.41
N GLY A 40 12.91 3.76 -4.38
CA GLY A 40 13.60 2.58 -3.85
C GLY A 40 13.32 2.26 -2.38
N SER A 41 12.47 3.04 -1.69
CA SER A 41 11.93 2.64 -0.39
C SER A 41 11.24 1.27 -0.47
N VAL A 42 11.45 0.46 0.55
CA VAL A 42 10.82 -0.86 0.68
C VAL A 42 9.53 -0.70 1.48
N GLY A 43 8.42 -1.15 0.91
CA GLY A 43 7.13 -1.15 1.59
C GLY A 43 6.95 -2.37 2.50
N THR A 44 6.06 -2.25 3.47
CA THR A 44 5.66 -3.31 4.39
C THR A 44 4.27 -3.82 4.01
N ILE A 45 4.09 -5.13 3.87
CA ILE A 45 2.76 -5.71 3.67
C ILE A 45 1.97 -5.60 4.98
N VAL A 46 0.85 -4.88 4.94
CA VAL A 46 -0.05 -4.68 6.10
C VAL A 46 -1.35 -5.47 6.00
N ALA A 47 -1.70 -5.93 4.79
CA ALA A 47 -2.79 -6.88 4.56
C ALA A 47 -2.43 -7.81 3.39
N SER A 48 -2.90 -9.06 3.43
CA SER A 48 -2.65 -10.06 2.39
C SER A 48 -3.81 -11.05 2.30
N GLY A 49 -3.84 -11.84 1.21
CA GLY A 49 -4.90 -12.82 0.96
C GLY A 49 -6.20 -12.18 0.45
N LEU A 50 -6.12 -10.97 -0.08
CA LEU A 50 -7.26 -10.26 -0.64
C LEU A 50 -7.56 -10.78 -2.05
N ASN A 51 -8.84 -10.97 -2.36
CA ASN A 51 -9.27 -11.33 -3.70
C ASN A 51 -9.68 -10.07 -4.46
N GLN A 52 -8.89 -9.71 -5.45
CA GLN A 52 -9.09 -8.55 -6.32
C GLN A 52 -9.34 -7.22 -5.58
N PRO A 53 -8.42 -6.80 -4.68
CA PRO A 53 -8.59 -5.54 -3.97
C PRO A 53 -8.39 -4.36 -4.94
N LEU A 54 -9.33 -3.41 -4.94
CA LEU A 54 -9.30 -2.26 -5.84
C LEU A 54 -8.95 -0.95 -5.14
N ASP A 55 -9.30 -0.83 -3.85
CA ASP A 55 -9.09 0.40 -3.08
C ASP A 55 -8.99 0.13 -1.57
N VAL A 56 -8.48 1.10 -0.83
CA VAL A 56 -8.38 1.11 0.63
C VAL A 56 -9.03 2.37 1.19
N ALA A 57 -9.89 2.20 2.19
CA ALA A 57 -10.51 3.30 2.90
C ALA A 57 -10.15 3.25 4.39
N PHE A 58 -9.81 4.40 4.94
CA PHE A 58 -9.59 4.57 6.37
C PHE A 58 -10.87 4.99 7.09
N ASP A 59 -11.07 4.49 8.30
CA ASP A 59 -12.11 4.95 9.20
C ASP A 59 -11.78 6.32 9.84
N SER A 60 -12.62 6.81 10.75
CA SER A 60 -12.39 8.08 11.45
C SER A 60 -11.17 8.07 12.38
N ASN A 61 -10.70 6.87 12.77
CA ASN A 61 -9.48 6.67 13.54
C ASN A 61 -8.24 6.52 12.63
N MET A 62 -8.44 6.62 11.31
CA MET A 62 -7.42 6.54 10.28
C MET A 62 -6.75 5.16 10.19
N ASN A 63 -7.51 4.10 10.54
CA ASN A 63 -7.13 2.70 10.33
C ASN A 63 -7.85 2.09 9.14
#